data_AF-A0A357CGK1-F1
#
_entry.id   AF-A0A357CGK1-F1
#
_cell.length_a   1.000
_cell.length_b   1.000
_cell.length_c   1.000
_cell.angle_alpha   90.00
_cell.angle_beta   90.00
_cell.angle_gamma   90.00
#
_symmetry.space_group_name_H-M   'P 1'
#
loop_
_entity.id
_entity.type
_entity.pdbx_description
1 polymer ?
#
loop_
_entity_poly.entity_id
_entity_poly.type
_entity_poly.pdbx_seq_one_letter_code
_entity_poly.pdbx_strand_id
1 'polypeptide(L)'
;MRSAWQFFVSQSFSSLTRRIVFLNLTGLVALVTGVLYLSQFRAGLIDARVQSLLVQSEIIAGAIAASATVETDSITIDPERLLELQTGESYGPSDEAQSGIEFPINPERVAPVLRRLVSPTKTRARIYDRDGVLILDSRNLYGRGDVLRFDLPPPDAENPGIMERGFIAMRRWFGRGDLPLYKELGPENGKGYPEVGQALGGLHASMVRVNDRGEVIVSVAVPVQRFRAVRGVLMLSTQGADIDQMVSVSYTH
;
A
#
# COMPACT_ATOMS: atom_id res chain seq x y z
N MET A 1 58.69 -10.70 4.05
CA MET A 1 57.49 -10.37 3.25
C MET A 1 56.78 -9.05 3.65
N ARG A 2 57.03 -8.44 4.83
CA ARG A 2 56.42 -7.16 5.23
C ARG A 2 57.14 -5.89 4.73
N SER A 3 58.38 -5.99 4.23
CA SER A 3 59.17 -4.83 3.78
C SER A 3 58.93 -4.43 2.31
N ALA A 4 58.44 -5.36 1.47
CA ALA A 4 58.13 -5.07 0.06
C ALA A 4 56.89 -4.18 -0.08
N TRP A 5 55.93 -4.31 0.83
CA TRP A 5 54.70 -3.51 0.85
C TRP A 5 54.96 -2.04 1.23
N GLN A 6 55.93 -1.80 2.13
CA GLN A 6 56.33 -0.45 2.52
C GLN A 6 57.16 0.26 1.45
N PHE A 7 57.90 -0.48 0.61
CA PHE A 7 58.63 0.09 -0.53
C PHE A 7 57.71 0.51 -1.69
N PHE A 8 56.66 -0.26 -2.00
CA PHE A 8 55.65 0.15 -2.99
C PHE A 8 54.84 1.39 -2.55
N VAL A 9 54.66 1.59 -1.24
CA VAL A 9 53.95 2.75 -0.68
C VAL A 9 54.85 4.00 -0.58
N SER A 10 56.18 3.84 -0.48
CA SER A 10 57.10 4.96 -0.20
C SER A 10 57.92 5.49 -1.38
N GLN A 11 57.96 4.82 -2.54
CA GLN A 11 58.90 5.16 -3.62
C GLN A 11 58.29 5.62 -4.95
N SER A 12 56.97 5.83 -5.09
CA SER A 12 56.43 6.22 -6.41
C SER A 12 55.15 7.05 -6.40
N PHE A 13 55.18 8.28 -5.86
CA PHE A 13 54.16 9.27 -6.23
C PHE A 13 54.76 10.67 -6.35
N SER A 14 54.98 11.09 -7.60
CA SER A 14 55.08 12.50 -7.97
C SER A 14 53.89 13.28 -7.35
N SER A 15 54.12 14.52 -6.95
CA SER A 15 53.09 15.39 -6.34
C SER A 15 51.84 15.54 -7.21
N LEU A 16 51.97 15.39 -8.53
CA LEU A 16 50.86 15.35 -9.49
C LEU A 16 50.01 14.08 -9.36
N THR A 17 50.61 12.88 -9.40
CA THR A 17 49.87 11.61 -9.38
C THR A 17 49.08 11.46 -8.08
N ARG A 18 49.66 11.86 -6.94
CA ARG A 18 48.96 11.83 -5.65
C ARG A 18 47.74 12.76 -5.62
N ARG A 19 47.84 13.95 -6.24
CA ARG A 19 46.71 14.90 -6.34
C ARG A 19 45.58 14.34 -7.20
N ILE A 20 45.91 13.72 -8.34
CA ILE A 20 44.92 13.09 -9.23
C ILE A 20 44.20 11.95 -8.51
N VAL A 21 44.95 11.07 -7.84
CA VAL A 21 44.36 9.95 -7.08
C VAL A 21 43.51 10.47 -5.93
N PHE A 22 43.97 11.48 -5.18
CA PHE A 22 43.22 12.05 -4.06
C PHE A 22 41.89 12.69 -4.50
N LEU A 23 41.88 13.43 -5.61
CA LEU A 23 40.65 14.03 -6.15
C LEU A 23 39.64 12.97 -6.61
N ASN A 24 40.10 11.93 -7.32
CA ASN A 24 39.25 10.82 -7.73
C ASN A 24 38.70 10.04 -6.52
N LEU A 25 39.54 9.77 -5.52
CA LEU A 25 39.13 9.06 -4.31
C LEU A 25 38.11 9.86 -3.50
N THR A 26 38.32 11.18 -3.37
CA THR A 26 37.37 12.07 -2.68
C THR A 26 36.02 12.07 -3.39
N GLY A 27 36.01 12.20 -4.72
CA GLY A 27 34.79 12.13 -5.53
C GLY A 27 34.07 10.79 -5.38
N LEU A 28 34.82 9.68 -5.38
CA LEU A 28 34.26 8.34 -5.18
C LEU A 28 33.63 8.19 -3.78
N VAL A 29 34.33 8.62 -2.73
CA VAL A 29 33.81 8.57 -1.35
C VAL A 29 32.56 9.42 -1.21
N ALA A 30 32.55 10.63 -1.77
CA ALA A 30 31.38 11.50 -1.77
C ALA A 30 30.19 10.85 -2.49
N LEU A 31 30.43 10.22 -3.65
CA LEU A 31 29.40 9.53 -4.41
C LEU A 31 28.83 8.32 -3.65
N VAL A 32 29.70 7.46 -3.10
CA VAL A 32 29.27 6.30 -2.30
C VAL A 32 28.47 6.76 -1.09
N THR A 33 28.95 7.77 -0.36
CA THR A 33 28.25 8.33 0.81
C THR A 33 26.89 8.90 0.41
N GLY A 34 26.82 9.65 -0.69
CA GLY A 34 25.57 10.21 -1.20
C GLY A 34 24.56 9.13 -1.58
N VAL A 35 25.00 8.08 -2.27
CA VAL A 35 24.15 6.93 -2.63
C VAL A 35 23.64 6.21 -1.38
N LEU A 36 24.51 5.94 -0.40
CA LEU A 36 24.12 5.29 0.85
C LEU A 36 23.10 6.13 1.63
N TYR A 37 23.34 7.44 1.78
CA TYR A 37 22.43 8.35 2.48
C TYR A 37 21.04 8.38 1.81
N LEU A 38 20.98 8.56 0.49
CA LEU A 38 19.72 8.59 -0.25
C LEU A 38 18.97 7.25 -0.18
N SER A 39 19.69 6.13 -0.20
CA SER A 39 19.09 4.81 -0.07
C SER A 39 18.42 4.61 1.30
N GLN A 40 19.09 5.04 2.38
CA GLN A 40 18.55 4.97 3.74
C GLN A 40 17.37 5.91 3.93
N PHE A 41 17.47 7.14 3.43
CA PHE A 41 16.38 8.11 3.49
C PHE A 41 15.12 7.60 2.78
N ARG A 42 15.27 7.02 1.59
CA ARG A 42 14.16 6.41 0.84
C ARG A 42 13.53 5.26 1.62
N ALA A 43 14.33 4.36 2.18
CA ALA A 43 13.81 3.24 2.99
C ALA A 43 12.98 3.75 4.18
N GLY A 44 13.47 4.77 4.88
CA GLY A 44 12.73 5.41 5.98
C GLY A 44 11.40 6.04 5.54
N LEU A 45 11.33 6.65 4.36
CA LEU A 45 10.07 7.18 3.81
C LEU A 45 9.07 6.08 3.46
N ILE A 46 9.55 4.95 2.92
CA ILE A 46 8.69 3.79 2.62
C ILE A 46 8.12 3.23 3.92
N ASP A 47 8.96 3.03 4.94
CA ASP A 47 8.53 2.51 6.24
C ASP A 47 7.52 3.44 6.92
N ALA A 48 7.79 4.75 6.91
CA ALA A 48 6.86 5.75 7.44
C ALA A 48 5.51 5.71 6.71
N ARG A 49 5.51 5.49 5.38
CA ARG A 49 4.28 5.38 4.60
C ARG A 49 3.53 4.08 4.89
N VAL A 50 4.22 2.96 5.04
CA VAL A 50 3.63 1.68 5.45
C VAL A 50 2.92 1.86 6.80
N GLN A 51 3.60 2.44 7.79
CA GLN A 51 3.02 2.67 9.13
C GLN A 51 1.83 3.63 9.08
N SER A 52 1.93 4.72 8.32
CA SER A 52 0.84 5.67 8.15
C SER A 52 -0.40 5.02 7.52
N LEU A 53 -0.20 4.21 6.48
CA LEU A 53 -1.29 3.47 5.83
C LEU A 53 -1.88 2.40 6.73
N LEU A 54 -1.06 1.72 7.54
CA LEU A 54 -1.53 0.74 8.52
C LEU A 54 -2.48 1.39 9.52
N VAL A 55 -2.04 2.44 10.20
CA VAL A 55 -2.88 3.16 11.18
C VAL A 55 -4.16 3.68 10.54
N GLN A 56 -4.07 4.28 9.35
CA GLN A 56 -5.26 4.74 8.61
C GLN A 56 -6.20 3.58 8.27
N SER A 57 -5.66 2.47 7.80
CA SER A 57 -6.46 1.30 7.41
C SER A 57 -7.17 0.69 8.61
N GLU A 58 -6.53 0.60 9.78
CA GLU A 58 -7.16 0.09 11.00
C GLU A 58 -8.34 0.97 11.44
N ILE A 59 -8.17 2.30 11.42
CA ILE A 59 -9.24 3.26 11.75
C ILE A 59 -10.40 3.13 10.74
N ILE A 60 -10.10 3.07 9.45
CA ILE A 60 -11.11 2.98 8.39
C ILE A 60 -11.83 1.62 8.47
N ALA A 61 -11.11 0.53 8.67
CA ALA A 61 -11.70 -0.81 8.82
C ALA A 61 -12.62 -0.89 10.04
N GLY A 62 -12.23 -0.27 11.17
CA GLY A 62 -13.08 -0.14 12.34
C GLY A 62 -14.36 0.66 12.05
N ALA A 63 -14.25 1.78 11.32
CA ALA A 63 -15.41 2.58 10.91
C ALA A 63 -16.35 1.82 9.95
N ILE A 64 -15.79 1.05 9.01
CA ILE A 64 -16.57 0.20 8.10
C ILE A 64 -17.30 -0.90 8.87
N ALA A 65 -16.59 -1.59 9.78
CA ALA A 65 -17.17 -2.63 10.62
C ALA A 65 -18.34 -2.10 11.47
N ALA A 66 -18.28 -0.85 11.93
CA ALA A 66 -19.37 -0.18 12.65
C ALA A 66 -20.52 0.28 11.74
N SER A 67 -20.25 0.66 10.50
CA SER A 67 -21.29 1.14 9.56
C SER A 67 -22.10 0.02 8.94
N ALA A 68 -21.53 -1.19 8.82
CA ALA A 68 -22.21 -2.33 8.22
C ALA A 68 -23.36 -2.88 9.09
N THR A 69 -23.40 -2.58 10.39
CA THR A 69 -24.27 -3.27 11.38
C THR A 69 -25.67 -2.69 11.57
N VAL A 70 -25.99 -1.52 11.02
CA VAL A 70 -27.19 -0.75 11.41
C VAL A 70 -28.53 -1.39 10.97
N GLU A 71 -28.56 -2.53 10.26
CA GLU A 71 -29.80 -3.20 9.86
C GLU A 71 -29.98 -4.64 10.34
N THR A 72 -28.99 -5.23 11.02
CA THR A 72 -29.15 -6.61 11.56
C THR A 72 -29.61 -6.65 13.01
N ASP A 73 -29.65 -5.49 13.69
CA ASP A 73 -30.26 -5.39 15.03
C ASP A 73 -31.79 -5.36 15.00
N SER A 74 -32.45 -5.50 13.85
CA SER A 74 -33.85 -5.91 13.80
C SER A 74 -33.94 -7.43 13.97
N ILE A 75 -33.50 -7.94 15.11
CA ILE A 75 -34.04 -9.20 15.63
C ILE A 75 -35.50 -8.88 15.93
N THR A 76 -36.39 -9.16 14.98
CA THR A 76 -37.83 -9.11 15.22
C THR A 76 -38.15 -10.18 16.25
N ILE A 77 -38.20 -9.78 17.53
CA ILE A 77 -38.59 -10.65 18.63
C ILE A 77 -40.09 -10.86 18.50
N ASP A 78 -40.48 -12.05 18.06
CA ASP A 78 -41.89 -12.43 18.00
C ASP A 78 -42.41 -12.67 19.43
N PRO A 79 -43.33 -11.85 19.95
CA PRO A 79 -43.80 -11.94 21.34
C PRO A 79 -44.49 -13.28 21.64
N GLU A 80 -45.08 -13.91 20.61
CA GLU A 80 -45.74 -15.21 20.74
C GLU A 80 -44.73 -16.34 21.03
N ARG A 81 -43.51 -16.26 20.48
CA ARG A 81 -42.44 -17.24 20.77
C ARG A 81 -41.92 -17.15 22.20
N LEU A 82 -41.95 -15.97 22.82
CA LEU A 82 -41.59 -15.78 24.23
C LEU A 82 -42.59 -16.44 25.19
N LEU A 83 -43.85 -16.57 24.76
CA LEU A 83 -44.93 -17.21 25.53
C LEU A 83 -44.87 -18.75 25.42
N GLU A 84 -44.22 -19.29 24.39
CA GLU A 84 -44.06 -20.72 24.15
C GLU A 84 -42.86 -21.34 24.89
N LEU A 85 -41.95 -20.52 25.43
CA LEU A 85 -40.76 -20.99 26.14
C LEU A 85 -41.16 -21.72 27.44
N GLN A 86 -40.96 -23.03 27.47
CA GLN A 86 -41.13 -23.82 28.68
C GLN A 86 -39.96 -23.57 29.65
N THR A 87 -40.20 -23.74 30.95
CA THR A 87 -39.20 -23.54 32.00
C THR A 87 -37.97 -24.43 31.75
N GLY A 88 -36.88 -23.85 31.26
CA GLY A 88 -35.64 -24.54 30.93
C GLY A 88 -35.10 -24.24 29.52
N GLU A 89 -35.89 -23.64 28.65
CA GLU A 89 -35.44 -23.21 27.31
C GLU A 89 -34.90 -21.77 27.35
N SER A 90 -33.67 -21.57 26.87
CA SER A 90 -33.08 -20.24 26.71
C SER A 90 -33.33 -19.70 25.31
N TYR A 91 -33.89 -18.49 25.21
CA TYR A 91 -33.91 -17.74 23.95
C TYR A 91 -32.49 -17.26 23.63
N GLY A 92 -31.73 -18.10 22.95
CA GLY A 92 -30.46 -17.73 22.31
C GLY A 92 -30.69 -17.49 20.82
N PRO A 93 -29.84 -16.69 20.16
CA PRO A 93 -29.89 -16.55 18.70
C PRO A 93 -29.85 -17.95 18.07
N SER A 94 -30.86 -18.30 17.28
CA SER A 94 -31.00 -19.63 16.67
C SER A 94 -29.73 -20.02 15.90
N ASP A 95 -29.38 -21.30 15.89
CA ASP A 95 -28.24 -21.79 15.10
C ASP A 95 -28.38 -21.42 13.62
N GLU A 96 -29.62 -21.29 13.11
CA GLU A 96 -29.93 -20.78 11.76
C GLU A 96 -29.59 -19.30 11.56
N ALA A 97 -29.79 -18.44 12.59
CA ALA A 97 -29.32 -17.06 12.59
C ALA A 97 -27.78 -16.97 12.72
N GLN A 98 -27.12 -18.01 13.20
CA GLN A 98 -25.65 -18.09 13.24
C GLN A 98 -25.06 -18.62 11.92
N SER A 99 -25.77 -19.53 11.22
CA SER A 99 -25.33 -20.14 9.96
C SER A 99 -25.79 -19.39 8.69
N GLY A 100 -26.80 -18.52 8.76
CA GLY A 100 -27.36 -17.78 7.62
C GLY A 100 -26.95 -16.31 7.49
N ILE A 101 -26.30 -15.71 8.50
CA ILE A 101 -25.84 -14.32 8.42
C ILE A 101 -24.43 -14.27 7.83
N GLU A 102 -24.35 -14.60 6.54
CA GLU A 102 -23.33 -14.04 5.67
C GLU A 102 -23.62 -12.54 5.59
N PHE A 103 -23.02 -11.75 6.48
CA PHE A 103 -23.12 -10.28 6.46
C PHE A 103 -22.41 -9.78 5.20
N PRO A 104 -23.10 -9.49 4.09
CA PRO A 104 -22.43 -8.95 2.93
C PRO A 104 -22.07 -7.52 3.31
N ILE A 105 -20.84 -7.09 3.06
CA ILE A 105 -20.51 -5.68 3.25
C ILE A 105 -21.41 -4.88 2.30
N ASN A 106 -22.43 -4.20 2.82
CA ASN A 106 -23.37 -3.48 1.98
C ASN A 106 -22.66 -2.26 1.35
N PRO A 107 -22.43 -2.26 0.02
CA PRO A 107 -21.66 -1.22 -0.65
C PRO A 107 -22.34 0.14 -0.55
N GLU A 108 -23.67 0.21 -0.47
CA GLU A 108 -24.41 1.47 -0.41
C GLU A 108 -24.16 2.24 0.89
N ARG A 109 -23.93 1.52 1.99
CA ARG A 109 -23.62 2.09 3.31
C ARG A 109 -22.15 2.39 3.47
N VAL A 110 -21.29 1.53 2.92
CA VAL A 110 -19.84 1.64 3.07
C VAL A 110 -19.23 2.63 2.08
N ALA A 111 -19.78 2.77 0.88
CA ALA A 111 -19.25 3.68 -0.15
C ALA A 111 -19.15 5.14 0.31
N PRO A 112 -20.19 5.75 0.93
CA PRO A 112 -20.11 7.15 1.36
C PRO A 112 -19.07 7.37 2.47
N VAL A 113 -18.97 6.42 3.41
CA VAL A 113 -17.98 6.44 4.49
C VAL A 113 -16.57 6.32 3.92
N LEU A 114 -16.33 5.30 3.11
CA LEU A 114 -15.02 5.07 2.51
C LEU A 114 -14.58 6.28 1.67
N ARG A 115 -15.47 6.83 0.83
CA ARG A 115 -15.18 8.01 0.02
C ARG A 115 -14.71 9.19 0.86
N ARG A 116 -15.36 9.46 2.00
CA ARG A 116 -14.97 10.56 2.91
C ARG A 116 -13.61 10.34 3.55
N LEU A 117 -13.25 9.09 3.85
CA LEU A 117 -12.01 8.76 4.55
C LEU A 117 -10.80 8.70 3.61
N VAL A 118 -11.00 8.34 2.33
CA VAL A 118 -9.90 8.14 1.36
C VAL A 118 -9.66 9.37 0.47
N SER A 119 -10.67 10.23 0.31
CA SER A 119 -10.55 11.45 -0.51
C SER A 119 -9.45 12.41 -0.03
N PRO A 120 -9.28 12.67 1.28
CA PRO A 120 -8.24 13.60 1.76
C PRO A 120 -6.82 13.00 1.67
N THR A 121 -6.71 11.67 1.67
CA THR A 121 -5.44 10.96 1.85
C THR A 121 -4.77 10.60 0.53
N LYS A 122 -5.44 10.88 -0.62
CA LYS A 122 -5.02 10.50 -1.97
C LYS A 122 -4.66 9.02 -2.10
N THR A 123 -5.32 8.17 -1.31
CA THR A 123 -5.12 6.72 -1.33
C THR A 123 -6.21 6.06 -2.17
N ARG A 124 -5.87 4.92 -2.79
CA ARG A 124 -6.87 4.01 -3.34
C ARG A 124 -7.26 3.02 -2.26
N ALA A 125 -8.55 2.80 -2.09
CA ALA A 125 -9.07 1.80 -1.16
C ALA A 125 -9.88 0.77 -1.92
N ARG A 126 -9.66 -0.49 -1.59
CA ARG A 126 -10.42 -1.62 -2.10
C ARG A 126 -10.95 -2.44 -0.94
N ILE A 127 -12.19 -2.89 -1.06
CA ILE A 127 -12.81 -3.79 -0.11
C ILE A 127 -13.06 -5.11 -0.80
N TYR A 128 -12.56 -6.17 -0.19
CA TYR A 128 -12.76 -7.54 -0.61
C TYR A 128 -13.67 -8.25 0.39
N ASP A 129 -14.53 -9.15 -0.09
CA ASP A 129 -15.26 -10.08 0.76
C ASP A 129 -14.35 -11.16 1.34
N ARG A 130 -14.94 -12.11 2.07
CA ARG A 130 -14.23 -13.26 2.65
C ARG A 130 -13.63 -14.20 1.58
N ASP A 131 -14.22 -14.24 0.40
CA ASP A 131 -13.77 -15.07 -0.72
C ASP A 131 -12.68 -14.41 -1.56
N GLY A 132 -12.39 -13.13 -1.32
CA GLY A 132 -11.41 -12.34 -2.05
C GLY A 132 -11.97 -11.67 -3.30
N VAL A 133 -13.30 -11.62 -3.44
CA VAL A 133 -13.98 -10.89 -4.51
C VAL A 133 -14.07 -9.42 -4.13
N LEU A 134 -13.75 -8.54 -5.07
CA LEU A 134 -13.80 -7.09 -4.92
C LEU A 134 -15.26 -6.64 -4.84
N ILE A 135 -15.65 -6.12 -3.68
CA ILE A 135 -16.97 -5.50 -3.47
C ILE A 135 -16.94 -4.04 -3.92
N LEU A 136 -15.84 -3.35 -3.64
CA LEU A 136 -15.78 -1.89 -3.76
C LEU A 136 -14.36 -1.40 -4.04
N ASP A 137 -14.22 -0.47 -4.98
CA ASP A 137 -12.97 0.22 -5.28
C ASP A 137 -13.21 1.73 -5.29
N SER A 138 -12.45 2.47 -4.48
CA SER A 138 -12.57 3.92 -4.38
C SER A 138 -12.37 4.62 -5.73
N ARG A 139 -11.58 4.04 -6.64
CA ARG A 139 -11.38 4.57 -8.01
C ARG A 139 -12.71 4.72 -8.75
N ASN A 140 -13.65 3.80 -8.54
CA ASN A 140 -14.94 3.78 -9.25
C ASN A 140 -15.99 4.65 -8.54
N LEU A 141 -15.80 5.00 -7.26
CA LEU A 141 -16.75 5.81 -6.48
C LEU A 141 -16.80 7.28 -6.89
N TYR A 142 -15.78 7.74 -7.62
CA TYR A 142 -15.73 9.10 -8.18
C TYR A 142 -16.49 9.20 -9.52
N GLY A 143 -16.82 8.06 -10.15
CA GLY A 143 -17.33 7.97 -11.51
C GLY A 143 -18.85 7.98 -11.65
N ARG A 144 -19.57 8.92 -11.00
CA ARG A 144 -20.93 9.23 -11.49
C ARG A 144 -20.79 9.96 -12.84
N GLY A 145 -20.55 9.20 -13.91
CA GLY A 145 -20.61 9.69 -15.30
C GLY A 145 -19.32 9.67 -16.11
N ASP A 146 -18.15 9.32 -15.56
CA ASP A 146 -16.92 9.32 -16.35
C ASP A 146 -16.56 7.92 -16.86
N VAL A 147 -16.74 7.79 -18.17
CA VAL A 147 -16.10 6.79 -19.05
C VAL A 147 -14.67 6.55 -18.58
N LEU A 148 -14.23 5.29 -18.59
CA LEU A 148 -12.83 4.89 -18.46
C LEU A 148 -12.00 5.63 -19.52
N ARG A 149 -11.65 6.88 -19.26
CA ARG A 149 -10.64 7.59 -20.02
C ARG A 149 -9.35 7.02 -19.48
N PHE A 150 -8.89 5.96 -20.16
CA PHE A 150 -7.46 5.75 -20.21
C PHE A 150 -6.90 7.08 -20.68
N ASP A 151 -6.19 7.79 -19.80
CA ASP A 151 -5.23 8.79 -20.24
C ASP A 151 -4.18 7.99 -21.03
N LEU A 152 -4.54 7.71 -22.28
CA LEU A 152 -3.59 7.41 -23.33
C LEU A 152 -2.59 8.57 -23.25
N PRO A 153 -1.28 8.27 -23.22
CA PRO A 153 -0.27 9.30 -23.32
C PRO A 153 -0.68 10.24 -24.45
N PRO A 154 -0.61 11.57 -24.27
CA PRO A 154 -0.86 12.51 -25.36
C PRO A 154 -0.13 12.01 -26.62
N PRO A 155 -0.77 11.99 -27.80
CA PRO A 155 -0.11 11.54 -29.03
C PRO A 155 1.20 12.32 -29.35
N ASP A 156 1.37 13.43 -28.66
CA ASP A 156 2.43 14.42 -28.70
C ASP A 156 3.19 14.51 -27.36
N ALA A 157 3.21 13.44 -26.55
CA ALA A 157 4.20 13.27 -25.48
C ALA A 157 5.59 13.29 -26.14
N GLU A 158 6.19 14.48 -26.20
CA GLU A 158 7.52 14.72 -26.74
C GLU A 158 8.44 13.65 -26.18
N ASN A 159 9.06 12.92 -27.11
CA ASN A 159 10.08 11.94 -26.77
C ASN A 159 11.02 12.57 -25.75
N PRO A 160 11.15 12.01 -24.53
CA PRO A 160 11.91 12.66 -23.47
C PRO A 160 13.29 12.96 -24.02
N GLY A 161 13.76 14.19 -23.82
CA GLY A 161 15.08 14.60 -24.29
C GLY A 161 16.15 13.64 -23.78
N ILE A 162 17.30 13.56 -24.44
CA ILE A 162 18.41 12.69 -24.01
C ILE A 162 18.78 12.88 -22.53
N MET A 163 18.68 14.10 -22.01
CA MET A 163 18.89 14.42 -20.60
C MET A 163 17.78 13.87 -19.69
N GLU A 164 16.53 13.97 -20.12
CA GLU A 164 15.38 13.44 -19.39
C GLU A 164 15.37 11.90 -19.39
N ARG A 165 15.76 11.27 -20.49
CA ARG A 165 16.01 9.81 -20.55
C ARG A 165 17.11 9.37 -19.60
N GLY A 166 18.22 10.12 -19.54
CA GLY A 166 19.29 9.88 -18.59
C GLY A 166 18.83 9.99 -17.14
N PHE A 167 18.04 11.03 -16.83
CA PHE A 167 17.47 11.24 -15.51
C PHE A 167 16.46 10.15 -15.12
N ILE A 168 15.57 9.74 -16.03
CA ILE A 168 14.63 8.63 -15.83
C ILE A 168 15.38 7.31 -15.63
N ALA A 169 16.40 7.03 -16.43
CA ALA A 169 17.21 5.82 -16.30
C ALA A 169 17.94 5.76 -14.95
N MET A 170 18.54 6.87 -14.53
CA MET A 170 19.18 7.01 -13.23
C MET A 170 18.17 6.81 -12.09
N ARG A 171 17.00 7.47 -12.15
CA ARG A 171 15.93 7.31 -11.14
C ARG A 171 15.41 5.88 -11.08
N ARG A 172 15.23 5.21 -12.22
CA ARG A 172 14.80 3.80 -12.30
C ARG A 172 15.85 2.86 -11.71
N TRP A 173 17.13 3.14 -11.91
CA TRP A 173 18.22 2.38 -11.30
C TRP A 173 18.23 2.52 -9.77
N PHE A 174 17.95 3.72 -9.25
CA PHE A 174 17.82 3.95 -7.80
C PHE A 174 16.49 3.42 -7.21
N GLY A 175 15.41 3.34 -7.99
CA GLY A 175 14.07 2.99 -7.52
C GLY A 175 13.70 1.50 -7.65
N ARG A 176 14.37 0.74 -8.53
CA ARG A 176 13.97 -0.66 -8.79
C ARG A 176 14.29 -1.62 -7.65
N GLY A 177 15.46 -1.49 -7.01
CA GLY A 177 15.91 -2.48 -6.01
C GLY A 177 15.59 -3.93 -6.42
N ASP A 178 15.23 -4.76 -5.45
CA ASP A 178 14.68 -6.11 -5.65
C ASP A 178 13.14 -6.15 -5.48
N LEU A 179 12.45 -5.02 -5.68
CA LEU A 179 11.01 -4.94 -5.42
C LEU A 179 10.20 -5.67 -6.51
N PRO A 180 9.20 -6.48 -6.14
CA PRO A 180 8.37 -7.18 -7.11
C PRO A 180 7.49 -6.20 -7.90
N LEU A 181 7.16 -6.55 -9.15
CA LEU A 181 6.27 -5.73 -9.98
C LEU A 181 4.84 -5.74 -9.44
N TYR A 182 4.22 -4.55 -9.40
CA TYR A 182 2.80 -4.40 -9.14
C TYR A 182 1.99 -4.82 -10.36
N LYS A 183 1.07 -5.75 -10.18
CA LYS A 183 0.08 -6.15 -11.18
C LYS A 183 -1.31 -5.81 -10.66
N GLU A 184 -2.10 -5.09 -11.45
CA GLU A 184 -3.53 -4.93 -11.16
C GLU A 184 -4.21 -6.28 -11.44
N LEU A 185 -4.68 -6.93 -10.38
CA LEU A 185 -5.45 -8.16 -10.48
C LEU A 185 -6.92 -7.80 -10.71
N GLY A 186 -7.62 -8.64 -11.47
CA GLY A 186 -9.05 -8.47 -11.74
C GLY A 186 -9.91 -8.51 -10.46
N PRO A 187 -11.18 -8.09 -10.54
CA PRO A 187 -12.08 -7.98 -9.38
C PRO A 187 -12.20 -9.27 -8.55
N GLU A 188 -12.16 -10.44 -9.17
CA GLU A 188 -12.35 -11.72 -8.50
C GLU A 188 -11.06 -12.29 -7.86
N ASN A 189 -9.91 -11.65 -8.10
CA ASN A 189 -8.59 -12.20 -7.77
C ASN A 189 -7.93 -11.49 -6.57
N GLY A 190 -8.70 -11.02 -5.59
CA GLY A 190 -8.17 -10.34 -4.40
C GLY A 190 -7.16 -11.18 -3.62
N LYS A 191 -7.37 -12.50 -3.51
CA LYS A 191 -6.44 -13.45 -2.88
C LYS A 191 -5.08 -13.58 -3.58
N GLY A 192 -4.95 -13.10 -4.83
CA GLY A 192 -3.65 -13.05 -5.51
C GLY A 192 -2.72 -11.97 -4.92
N TYR A 193 -3.25 -11.06 -4.09
CA TYR A 193 -2.45 -10.20 -3.24
C TYR A 193 -2.15 -10.93 -1.92
N PRO A 194 -0.89 -11.32 -1.62
CA PRO A 194 -0.54 -12.03 -0.38
C PRO A 194 -0.90 -11.24 0.89
N GLU A 195 -0.88 -9.91 0.84
CA GLU A 195 -1.33 -9.05 1.94
C GLU A 195 -2.84 -9.20 2.20
N VAL A 196 -3.65 -9.35 1.15
CA VAL A 196 -5.10 -9.60 1.29
C VAL A 196 -5.34 -11.01 1.84
N GLY A 197 -4.59 -12.01 1.36
CA GLY A 197 -4.66 -13.37 1.88
C GLY A 197 -4.35 -13.46 3.38
N GLN A 198 -3.32 -12.74 3.86
CA GLN A 198 -2.99 -12.67 5.28
C GLN A 198 -4.06 -11.93 6.10
N ALA A 199 -4.61 -10.85 5.57
CA ALA A 199 -5.71 -10.11 6.19
C ALA A 199 -7.00 -10.92 6.29
N LEU A 200 -7.29 -11.77 5.31
CA LEU A 200 -8.40 -12.74 5.41
C LEU A 200 -8.21 -13.73 6.56
N GLY A 201 -6.95 -14.04 6.91
CA GLY A 201 -6.58 -14.82 8.08
C GLY A 201 -6.65 -14.05 9.41
N GLY A 202 -6.99 -12.76 9.39
CA GLY A 202 -7.12 -11.91 10.59
C GLY A 202 -5.87 -11.13 10.97
N LEU A 203 -4.81 -11.17 10.16
CA LEU A 203 -3.56 -10.44 10.42
C LEU A 203 -3.41 -9.26 9.46
N HIS A 204 -3.04 -8.08 9.95
CA HIS A 204 -2.66 -7.00 9.04
C HIS A 204 -1.39 -7.38 8.26
N ALA A 205 -1.29 -6.96 7.01
CA ALA A 205 -0.12 -7.22 6.18
C ALA A 205 0.13 -6.06 5.22
N SER A 206 1.40 -5.82 4.91
CA SER A 206 1.81 -4.80 3.96
C SER A 206 2.71 -5.39 2.88
N MET A 207 2.70 -4.77 1.71
CA MET A 207 3.58 -5.11 0.61
C MET A 207 4.05 -3.86 -0.12
N VAL A 208 5.32 -3.86 -0.51
CA VAL A 208 5.94 -2.80 -1.30
C VAL A 208 6.26 -3.36 -2.69
N ARG A 209 5.79 -2.66 -3.72
CA ARG A 209 5.96 -3.06 -5.12
C ARG A 209 6.37 -1.88 -5.98
N VAL A 210 6.73 -2.15 -7.22
CA VAL A 210 7.03 -1.11 -8.22
C VAL A 210 6.15 -1.30 -9.45
N ASN A 211 5.57 -0.21 -9.96
CA ASN A 211 4.78 -0.26 -11.20
C ASN A 211 5.65 -0.15 -12.46
N ASP A 212 5.05 -0.24 -13.64
CA ASP A 212 5.78 -0.16 -14.92
C ASP A 212 6.54 1.17 -15.12
N ARG A 213 6.07 2.25 -14.47
CA ARG A 213 6.69 3.58 -14.47
C ARG A 213 7.90 3.67 -13.53
N GLY A 214 8.15 2.67 -12.70
CA GLY A 214 9.23 2.69 -11.71
C GLY A 214 8.85 3.38 -10.40
N GLU A 215 7.57 3.66 -10.17
CA GLU A 215 7.07 4.29 -8.96
C GLU A 215 6.83 3.22 -7.88
N VAL A 216 7.24 3.52 -6.65
CA VAL A 216 6.99 2.66 -5.49
C VAL A 216 5.52 2.75 -5.10
N ILE A 217 4.88 1.59 -5.02
CA ILE A 217 3.52 1.41 -4.52
C ILE A 217 3.58 0.68 -3.20
N VAL A 218 3.03 1.31 -2.16
CA VAL A 218 2.83 0.67 -0.86
C VAL A 218 1.37 0.26 -0.77
N SER A 219 1.13 -0.99 -0.42
CA SER A 219 -0.19 -1.55 -0.16
C SER A 219 -0.25 -2.11 1.24
N VAL A 220 -1.31 -1.82 1.98
CA VAL A 220 -1.59 -2.36 3.31
C VAL A 220 -2.99 -2.93 3.34
N ALA A 221 -3.12 -4.16 3.83
CA ALA A 221 -4.37 -4.87 3.97
C ALA A 221 -4.64 -5.17 5.44
N VAL A 222 -5.88 -4.90 5.88
CA VAL A 222 -6.33 -5.16 7.25
C VAL A 222 -7.68 -5.88 7.25
N PRO A 223 -7.92 -6.77 8.22
CA PRO A 223 -9.20 -7.44 8.37
C PRO A 223 -10.29 -6.43 8.75
N VAL A 224 -11.41 -6.48 8.05
CA VAL A 224 -12.67 -5.88 8.51
C VAL A 224 -13.36 -6.94 9.37
N GLN A 225 -13.26 -6.79 10.69
CA GLN A 225 -13.71 -7.79 11.65
C GLN A 225 -14.72 -7.25 12.67
N ARG A 226 -15.66 -8.10 13.07
CA ARG A 226 -16.61 -7.85 14.17
C ARG A 226 -16.67 -9.06 15.07
N PHE A 227 -16.61 -8.85 16.39
CA PHE A 227 -16.63 -9.94 17.38
C PHE A 227 -15.61 -11.06 17.06
N ARG A 228 -14.40 -10.67 16.61
CA ARG A 228 -13.31 -11.58 16.20
C ARG A 228 -13.57 -12.42 14.94
N ALA A 229 -14.68 -12.20 14.23
CA ALA A 229 -14.93 -12.81 12.93
C ALA A 229 -14.49 -11.86 11.80
N VAL A 230 -13.60 -12.33 10.92
CA VAL A 230 -13.19 -11.62 9.70
C VAL A 230 -14.31 -11.74 8.67
N ARG A 231 -14.80 -10.59 8.19
CA ARG A 231 -15.90 -10.52 7.20
C ARG A 231 -15.45 -10.07 5.82
N GLY A 232 -14.28 -9.45 5.75
CA GLY A 232 -13.65 -9.01 4.52
C GLY A 232 -12.32 -8.35 4.82
N VAL A 233 -11.75 -7.72 3.80
CA VAL A 233 -10.47 -7.04 3.90
C VAL A 233 -10.58 -5.65 3.30
N LEU A 234 -10.06 -4.67 4.03
CA LEU A 234 -9.78 -3.35 3.49
C LEU A 234 -8.32 -3.33 3.06
N MET A 235 -8.09 -3.03 1.78
CA MET A 235 -6.76 -2.78 1.24
C MET A 235 -6.64 -1.31 0.87
N LEU A 236 -5.67 -0.62 1.47
CA LEU A 236 -5.26 0.72 1.06
C LEU A 236 -3.97 0.64 0.24
N SER A 237 -3.88 1.43 -0.83
CA SER A 237 -2.64 1.58 -1.58
C SER A 237 -2.36 3.03 -1.93
N THR A 238 -1.09 3.39 -2.02
CA THR A 238 -0.69 4.69 -2.56
C THR A 238 -1.09 4.83 -4.03
N GLN A 239 -1.38 6.05 -4.45
CA GLN A 239 -1.42 6.38 -5.88
C GLN A 239 0.04 6.64 -6.33
N GLY A 240 0.37 6.31 -7.58
CA GLY A 240 1.75 6.39 -8.08
C GLY A 240 2.38 7.77 -7.83
N ALA A 241 3.68 7.79 -7.52
CA ALA A 241 4.52 8.97 -7.22
C ALA A 241 4.43 9.61 -5.82
N ASP A 242 3.63 9.12 -4.87
CA ASP A 242 3.53 9.68 -3.50
C ASP A 242 4.91 9.80 -2.80
N ILE A 243 5.68 8.72 -2.78
CA ILE A 243 7.00 8.67 -2.11
C ILE A 243 8.01 9.59 -2.80
N ASP A 244 7.95 9.65 -4.14
CA ASP A 244 8.90 10.44 -4.91
C ASP A 244 8.60 11.96 -4.84
N GLN A 245 7.33 12.36 -4.69
CA GLN A 245 6.95 13.76 -4.49
C GLN A 245 7.45 14.30 -3.14
N MET A 246 7.42 13.49 -2.07
CA MET A 246 7.94 13.88 -0.76
C MET A 246 9.44 14.24 -0.80
N VAL A 247 10.22 13.53 -1.63
CA VAL A 247 11.65 13.83 -1.81
C VAL A 247 11.86 15.17 -2.50
N SER A 248 11.01 15.56 -3.47
CA SER A 248 11.17 16.83 -4.18
C SER A 248 10.88 18.08 -3.34
N VAL A 249 9.99 17.98 -2.35
CA VAL A 249 9.61 19.13 -1.51
C VAL A 249 10.73 19.52 -0.53
N SER A 250 11.53 18.57 -0.06
CA SER A 250 12.65 18.84 0.85
C SER A 250 13.82 19.62 0.23
N TYR A 251 13.85 19.83 -1.08
CA TYR A 251 14.91 20.59 -1.77
C TYR A 251 14.52 22.04 -2.11
N THR A 252 13.32 22.51 -1.74
CA THR A 252 12.85 23.88 -2.04
C THR A 252 12.96 24.84 -0.86
N HIS A 253 13.73 24.52 0.18
CA HIS A 253 14.03 25.42 1.30
C HIS A 253 15.54 25.58 1.50
#